data_AF-A0A0C3PJN4-F1
#
_entry.id   AF-A0A0C3PJN4-F1
#
_cell.length_a   1.000
_cell.length_b   1.000
_cell.length_c   1.000
_cell.angle_alpha   90.00
_cell.angle_beta   90.00
_cell.angle_gamma   90.00
#
_symmetry.space_group_name_H-M   'P 1'
#
loop_
_entity.id
_entity.type
_entity.pdbx_description
1 polymer ?
#
loop_
_entity_poly.entity_id
_entity_poly.type
_entity_poly.pdbx_seq_one_letter_code
_entity_poly.pdbx_strand_id
1 'polypeptide(L)'
;MCRPVGSKYLTVVDVTGVHFIPVRWCQCEAAESFQLQLLRAKLFPATFEKPSTAFTFAVLDDFVRDNLECGTSGMNYYSKLRRVTSGVFPHLVPV
;
A
#
# COMPACT_ATOMS: atom_id res chain seq x y z
N MET A 1 -18.30 -11.10 -21.50
CA MET A 1 -16.87 -11.10 -21.11
C MET A 1 -16.60 -9.85 -20.30
N CYS A 2 -16.49 -9.94 -18.97
CA CYS A 2 -16.22 -8.77 -18.13
C CYS A 2 -14.72 -8.43 -18.15
N ARG A 3 -14.39 -7.18 -18.45
CA ARG A 3 -13.01 -6.67 -18.45
C ARG A 3 -12.47 -6.69 -17.00
N PRO A 4 -11.24 -7.12 -16.71
CA PRO A 4 -10.71 -7.01 -15.35
C PRO A 4 -10.61 -5.53 -14.98
N VAL A 5 -11.36 -5.07 -13.97
CA VAL A 5 -11.45 -3.65 -13.59
C VAL A 5 -10.41 -3.27 -12.52
N GLY A 6 -9.47 -4.15 -12.14
CA GLY A 6 -8.45 -3.87 -11.13
C GLY A 6 -7.01 -3.77 -11.68
N SER A 7 -6.09 -3.16 -10.92
CA SER A 7 -4.66 -3.19 -11.24
C SER A 7 -4.11 -4.62 -11.18
N LYS A 8 -3.19 -5.01 -12.07
CA LYS A 8 -2.54 -6.34 -12.02
C LYS A 8 -1.49 -6.46 -10.92
N TYR A 9 -0.95 -5.32 -10.51
CA TYR A 9 0.07 -5.21 -9.48
C TYR A 9 -0.38 -4.21 -8.42
N LEU A 10 0.02 -4.49 -7.19
CA LEU A 10 -0.25 -3.66 -6.04
C LEU A 10 1.07 -3.28 -5.39
N THR A 11 1.28 -1.99 -5.17
CA THR A 11 2.33 -1.48 -4.30
C THR A 11 1.83 -1.57 -2.87
N VAL A 12 2.43 -2.44 -2.06
CA VAL A 12 2.12 -2.58 -0.64
C VAL A 12 3.20 -1.89 0.17
N VAL A 13 2.81 -0.87 0.91
CA VAL A 13 3.69 -0.16 1.84
C VAL A 13 3.53 -0.81 3.21
N ASP A 14 4.65 -1.27 3.78
CA ASP A 14 4.75 -1.93 5.06
C ASP A 14 5.90 -1.34 5.89
N VAL A 15 5.95 -1.62 7.20
CA VAL A 15 7.06 -1.22 8.07
C VAL A 15 8.42 -1.78 7.60
N THR A 16 8.40 -2.90 6.88
CA THR A 16 9.57 -3.52 6.25
C THR A 16 9.98 -2.88 4.91
N GLY A 17 9.22 -1.92 4.41
CA GLY A 17 9.50 -1.22 3.15
C GLY A 17 8.35 -1.26 2.16
N VAL A 18 8.67 -0.99 0.90
CA VAL A 18 7.72 -0.91 -0.22
C VAL A 18 7.85 -2.16 -1.10
N HIS A 19 6.76 -2.89 -1.22
CA HIS A 19 6.70 -4.18 -1.91
C HIS A 19 5.83 -4.08 -3.16
N PHE A 20 6.30 -4.62 -4.29
CA PHE A 20 5.54 -4.66 -5.52
C PHE A 20 5.07 -6.10 -5.79
N ILE A 21 3.78 -6.37 -5.58
CA ILE A 21 3.24 -7.73 -5.61
C ILE A 21 2.17 -7.91 -6.71
N PRO A 22 2.11 -9.07 -7.37
CA PRO A 22 1.00 -9.41 -8.26
C PRO A 22 -0.27 -9.64 -7.43
N VAL A 23 -1.41 -9.15 -7.92
CA VAL A 23 -2.71 -9.32 -7.26
C VAL A 23 -3.72 -9.93 -8.22
N ARG A 24 -4.58 -10.80 -7.69
CA ARG A 24 -5.76 -11.31 -8.41
C ARG A 24 -7.03 -10.90 -7.68
N TRP A 25 -7.80 -10.05 -8.33
CA TRP A 25 -9.10 -9.60 -7.83
C TRP A 25 -10.16 -10.68 -8.00
N CYS A 26 -11.02 -10.83 -7.00
CA CYS A 26 -12.24 -11.61 -7.13
C CYS A 26 -13.18 -10.89 -8.10
N GLN A 27 -13.76 -11.63 -9.05
CA GLN A 27 -14.67 -11.13 -10.09
C GLN A 27 -15.95 -11.99 -10.18
N CYS A 28 -16.28 -12.74 -9.12
CA CYS A 28 -17.56 -13.42 -9.02
C CYS A 28 -18.72 -12.41 -9.10
N GLU A 29 -19.91 -12.86 -9.46
CA GLU A 29 -21.09 -11.98 -9.58
C GLU A 29 -21.44 -11.26 -8.26
N ALA A 30 -21.24 -11.95 -7.13
CA ALA A 30 -21.38 -11.38 -5.78
C ALA A 30 -20.06 -10.82 -5.21
N ALA A 31 -19.06 -10.54 -6.07
CA ALA A 31 -17.79 -9.99 -5.60
C ALA A 31 -17.98 -8.59 -5.01
N GLU A 32 -17.34 -8.37 -3.87
CA GLU A 32 -17.28 -7.05 -3.26
C GLU A 32 -16.41 -6.09 -4.08
N SER A 33 -16.52 -4.80 -3.79
CA SER A 33 -15.65 -3.77 -4.38
C SER A 33 -14.18 -4.02 -4.05
N PHE A 34 -13.26 -3.55 -4.89
CA PHE A 34 -11.82 -3.79 -4.71
C PHE A 34 -11.29 -3.29 -3.37
N GLN A 35 -11.85 -2.21 -2.84
CA GLN A 35 -11.48 -1.67 -1.53
C GLN A 35 -11.85 -2.64 -0.41
N LEU A 36 -13.05 -3.22 -0.46
CA LEU A 36 -13.49 -4.20 0.53
C LEU A 36 -12.67 -5.49 0.44
N GLN A 37 -12.32 -5.92 -0.77
CA GLN A 37 -11.41 -7.06 -0.97
C GLN A 37 -10.03 -6.80 -0.32
N LEU A 38 -9.48 -5.59 -0.44
CA LEU A 38 -8.23 -5.20 0.23
C LEU A 38 -8.38 -5.15 1.75
N LEU A 39 -9.46 -4.54 2.25
CA LEU A 39 -9.71 -4.44 3.68
C LEU A 39 -9.84 -5.82 4.33
N ARG A 40 -10.51 -6.77 3.66
CA ARG A 40 -10.55 -8.19 4.08
C ARG A 40 -9.17 -8.84 4.11
N ALA A 41 -8.28 -8.44 3.19
CA ALA A 41 -6.88 -8.86 3.17
C ALA A 41 -5.99 -8.08 4.16
N LYS A 42 -6.57 -7.28 5.06
CA LYS A 42 -5.85 -6.40 6.01
C LYS A 42 -4.94 -5.36 5.34
N LEU A 43 -5.35 -4.88 4.18
CA LEU A 43 -4.68 -3.84 3.42
C LEU A 43 -5.61 -2.63 3.31
N PHE A 44 -5.12 -1.45 3.70
CA PHE A 44 -5.83 -0.20 3.58
C PHE A 44 -5.54 0.43 2.22
N PRO A 45 -6.53 0.64 1.34
CA PRO A 45 -6.28 1.21 0.02
C PRO A 45 -5.86 2.67 0.11
N ALA A 46 -4.88 3.08 -0.70
CA ALA A 46 -4.53 4.49 -0.86
C ALA A 46 -5.64 5.29 -1.57
N THR A 47 -6.33 4.65 -2.51
CA THR A 47 -7.42 5.23 -3.29
C THR A 47 -8.57 4.25 -3.41
N PHE A 48 -9.80 4.78 -3.44
CA PHE A 48 -10.99 3.93 -3.43
C PHE A 48 -11.35 3.41 -4.84
N GLU A 49 -11.25 4.20 -5.90
CA GLU A 49 -11.77 3.78 -7.22
C GLU A 49 -10.94 2.66 -7.88
N LYS A 50 -9.61 2.80 -7.87
CA LYS A 50 -8.70 1.84 -8.50
C LYS A 50 -7.40 1.78 -7.69
N PRO A 51 -7.38 0.98 -6.61
CA PRO A 51 -6.21 0.90 -5.76
C PRO A 51 -5.05 0.24 -6.52
N SER A 52 -4.02 1.04 -6.81
CA SER A 52 -2.69 0.57 -7.22
C SER A 52 -1.72 0.50 -6.05
N THR A 53 -2.06 1.16 -4.94
CA THR A 53 -1.26 1.23 -3.72
C THR A 53 -2.14 0.91 -2.51
N ALA A 54 -1.59 0.15 -1.57
CA ALA A 54 -2.21 -0.13 -0.29
C ALA A 54 -1.18 -0.11 0.83
N PHE A 55 -1.65 0.12 2.05
CA PHE A 55 -0.84 0.19 3.26
C PHE A 55 -1.23 -0.97 4.18
N THR A 56 -0.25 -1.58 4.85
CA THR A 56 -0.56 -2.45 5.98
C THR A 56 -1.04 -1.61 7.16
N PHE A 57 -1.88 -2.18 8.03
CA PHE A 57 -2.24 -1.47 9.27
C PHE A 57 -1.01 -1.20 10.16
N ALA A 58 -0.02 -2.10 10.12
CA ALA A 58 1.23 -1.92 10.86
C ALA A 58 1.97 -0.64 10.47
N VAL A 59 2.05 -0.31 9.16
CA VAL A 59 2.73 0.92 8.73
C VAL A 59 1.92 2.18 9.06
N LEU A 60 0.59 2.08 9.08
CA LEU A 60 -0.26 3.19 9.52
C LEU A 60 -0.08 3.47 11.02
N ASP A 61 -0.03 2.42 11.84
CA ASP A 61 0.21 2.54 13.29
C ASP A 61 1.62 3.09 13.59
N ASP A 62 2.65 2.62 12.88
CA ASP A 62 4.03 3.11 13.02
C ASP A 62 4.14 4.58 12.59
N PHE A 63 3.48 4.97 11.50
CA PHE A 63 3.42 6.38 11.09
C PHE A 63 2.75 7.27 12.14
N VAL A 64 1.63 6.83 12.73
CA VAL A 64 0.94 7.62 13.78
C VAL A 64 1.86 7.83 14.98
N ARG A 65 2.63 6.80 15.39
CA ARG A 65 3.62 6.95 16.48
C ARG A 65 4.74 7.93 16.12
N ASP A 66 5.38 7.76 14.95
CA ASP A 66 6.45 8.65 14.48
C ASP A 66 5.98 10.10 14.30
N ASN A 67 4.71 10.30 13.91
CA ASN A 67 4.10 11.61 13.78
C ASN A 67 3.86 12.26 15.16
N LEU A 68 3.33 11.50 16.13
CA LEU A 68 3.05 11.99 17.47
C LEU A 68 4.32 12.28 18.28
N GLU A 69 5.31 11.39 18.21
CA GLU A 69 6.54 11.51 19.03
C GLU A 69 7.54 12.50 18.43
N CYS A 70 7.74 12.47 17.12
CA CYS A 70 8.80 13.21 16.44
C CYS A 70 8.30 14.33 15.52
N GLY A 71 6.99 14.50 15.35
CA GLY A 71 6.44 15.45 14.36
C GLY A 71 6.75 15.04 12.92
N THR A 72 7.01 13.76 12.67
CA THR A 72 7.44 13.27 11.36
C THR A 72 6.34 13.47 10.33
N SER A 73 6.63 14.19 9.25
CA SER A 73 5.71 14.34 8.12
C SER A 73 5.57 13.04 7.33
N GLY A 74 4.44 12.85 6.65
CA GLY A 74 4.24 11.67 5.79
C GLY A 74 5.33 11.51 4.73
N MET A 75 5.83 12.61 4.15
CA MET A 75 6.93 12.57 3.18
C MET A 75 8.26 12.11 3.78
N ASN A 76 8.57 12.56 5.00
CA ASN A 76 9.79 12.14 5.70
C ASN A 76 9.69 10.67 6.11
N TYR A 77 8.53 10.24 6.60
CA TYR A 77 8.27 8.85 6.96
C TYR A 77 8.36 7.93 5.74
N TYR A 78 7.75 8.33 4.62
CA TYR A 78 7.88 7.59 3.37
C TYR A 78 9.34 7.55 2.88
N SER A 79 10.09 8.64 3.01
CA SER A 79 11.53 8.66 2.70
C SER A 79 12.35 7.70 3.58
N LYS A 80 11.98 7.53 4.85
CA LYS A 80 12.52 6.48 5.74
C LYS A 80 12.23 5.10 5.16
N LEU A 81 10.98 4.80 4.79
CA LEU A 81 10.61 3.51 4.20
C LEU A 81 11.34 3.20 2.88
N ARG A 82 11.60 4.20 2.03
CA ARG A 82 12.40 4.01 0.82
C ARG A 82 13.82 3.55 1.14
N ARG A 83 14.42 4.09 2.19
CA ARG A 83 15.76 3.68 2.66
C ARG A 83 15.76 2.29 3.29
N VAL A 84 14.68 1.91 3.98
CA VAL A 84 14.47 0.54 4.48
C VAL A 84 14.39 -0.44 3.30
N THR A 85 13.67 -0.07 2.24
CA THR A 85 13.50 -0.90 1.04
C THR A 85 14.81 -1.05 0.27
N SER A 86 15.55 0.05 0.07
CA SER A 86 16.84 0.06 -0.60
C SER A 86 17.72 1.16 0.00
N GLY A 87 18.72 0.75 0.78
CA GLY A 87 19.67 1.68 1.38
C GLY A 87 20.59 2.34 0.35
N VAL A 88 20.90 1.63 -0.74
CA VAL A 88 21.84 2.09 -1.78
C VAL A 88 21.15 2.97 -2.81
N PHE A 89 19.93 2.60 -3.24
CA PHE A 89 19.19 3.30 -4.29
C PHE A 89 17.74 3.61 -3.86
N PRO A 90 17.54 4.42 -2.82
CA PRO A 90 16.19 4.71 -2.31
C PRO A 90 15.33 5.46 -3.34
N HIS A 91 15.95 6.21 -4.25
CA HIS A 91 15.26 6.96 -5.30
C HIS A 91 14.61 6.07 -6.38
N LEU A 92 15.00 4.80 -6.48
CA LEU A 92 14.39 3.83 -7.40
C LEU A 92 13.13 3.17 -6.83
N VAL A 93 12.85 3.37 -5.53
CA VAL A 93 11.62 2.88 -4.91
C VAL A 93 10.44 3.71 -5.45
N PRO A 94 9.38 3.07 -6.03
CA PRO A 94 8.27 3.75 -6.68
C PRO A 94 7.41 4.56 -5.71
N VAL A 95 7.05 5.79 -6.09
CA VAL A 95 6.13 6.68 -5.36
C VAL A 95 4.68 6.30 -5.62
#